data_AF-A0A8H3CKM9-F1
#
_entry.id   AF-A0A8H3CKM9-F1
#
_cell.length_a   1.000
_cell.length_b   1.000
_cell.length_c   1.000
_cell.angle_alpha   90.00
_cell.angle_beta   90.00
_cell.angle_gamma   90.00
#
_symmetry.space_group_name_H-M   'P 1'
#
loop_
_entity.id
_entity.type
_entity.pdbx_description
1 polymer ?
#
loop_
_entity_poly.entity_id
_entity_poly.type
_entity_poly.pdbx_seq_one_letter_code
_entity_poly.pdbx_strand_id
1 'polypeptide(L)'
;MSNSQPAAAKKTKRPRGLLASRKATNHQDESEHVAKKPRGEDATTQDPEEIKTQDWQDLDELYENVLDAFYGPNWTSAIPLIRGVLHECARLVSVYKDPTLIYSPLEEEASASVEKTPASAFFTIYASAWLLMSTFARSDLSLLTEDEPKDPLEYILSALAACEKGQQALDVRNQSKAWDLDFIWGRALVAAAHSLSDSEDEPLTSENETTNARTHFLGPDSSTALGRAFEHLNFATKHRSQPTGSGNEITDEKQPKDERFVRALLATTQGVLAASESLQSGDSSVRYLEESRGLIRCAGGLSIPLELQIQVTLVLGQVELAIGSAIAERLEDDSDSEEAKSEKDESENREVAIKSLKEAIANFDAVRELYTEKPDRKGISVAEELKPMLQEALVTLATLLPEGPEQESMYSRYQAEGGVLDDEDEVE
;
A
#
# COMPACT_ATOMS: atom_id res chain seq x y z
N MET A 1 51.90 19.93 25.81
CA MET A 1 52.67 19.14 24.82
C MET A 1 52.29 17.67 24.97
N SER A 2 51.47 17.15 24.07
CA SER A 2 51.61 15.79 23.55
C SER A 2 50.64 15.62 22.38
N ASN A 3 51.19 15.22 21.24
CA ASN A 3 50.52 15.01 19.97
C ASN A 3 49.64 13.75 20.00
N SER A 4 48.41 13.85 19.50
CA SER A 4 47.60 12.72 19.05
C SER A 4 47.66 12.64 17.52
N GLN A 5 48.26 11.56 16.99
CA GLN A 5 48.12 11.16 15.59
C GLN A 5 46.88 10.26 15.42
N PRO A 6 46.16 10.33 14.29
CA PRO A 6 44.96 9.54 14.05
C PRO A 6 45.29 8.15 13.47
N ALA A 7 44.58 7.12 13.96
CA ALA A 7 44.63 5.77 13.44
C ALA A 7 43.85 5.66 12.11
N ALA A 8 44.49 5.05 11.11
CA ALA A 8 43.97 4.85 9.76
C ALA A 8 42.75 3.90 9.73
N ALA A 9 41.67 4.35 9.10
CA ALA A 9 40.48 3.56 8.81
C ALA A 9 40.77 2.47 7.77
N LYS A 10 40.49 1.21 8.11
CA LYS A 10 40.63 0.04 7.23
C LYS A 10 39.46 0.02 6.24
N LYS A 11 39.77 -0.05 4.94
CA LYS A 11 38.81 -0.28 3.85
C LYS A 11 38.16 -1.67 4.00
N THR A 12 36.85 -1.71 4.15
CA THR A 12 36.07 -2.96 4.13
C THR A 12 35.92 -3.46 2.68
N LYS A 13 36.22 -4.75 2.49
CA LYS A 13 36.12 -5.47 1.20
C LYS A 13 34.66 -5.82 0.90
N ARG A 14 34.30 -5.70 -0.38
CA ARG A 14 33.01 -6.10 -0.97
C ARG A 14 32.65 -7.56 -0.65
N PRO A 15 31.40 -7.89 -0.25
CA PRO A 15 30.89 -9.24 -0.40
C PRO A 15 30.46 -9.44 -1.86
N ARG A 16 31.18 -10.31 -2.59
CA ARG A 16 30.79 -10.77 -3.93
C ARG A 16 30.04 -12.10 -3.77
N GLY A 17 28.82 -12.17 -4.29
CA GLY A 17 28.16 -13.43 -4.63
C GLY A 17 26.76 -13.59 -4.06
N LEU A 18 25.76 -13.04 -4.76
CA LEU A 18 24.36 -13.48 -4.66
C LEU A 18 23.60 -13.40 -5.99
N LEU A 19 24.25 -13.02 -7.09
CA LEU A 19 23.65 -12.94 -8.42
C LEU A 19 24.35 -13.93 -9.36
N ALA A 20 23.92 -15.19 -9.32
CA ALA A 20 24.12 -16.13 -10.41
C ALA A 20 23.11 -17.28 -10.30
N SER A 21 21.91 -17.07 -10.85
CA SER A 21 21.06 -18.19 -11.27
C SER A 21 20.51 -17.87 -12.66
N ARG A 22 21.34 -18.14 -13.68
CA ARG A 22 20.87 -18.15 -15.07
C ARG A 22 20.36 -19.55 -15.41
N LYS A 23 19.08 -19.58 -15.76
CA LYS A 23 18.28 -20.68 -16.32
C LYS A 23 19.04 -21.43 -17.42
N ALA A 24 19.29 -22.72 -17.20
CA ALA A 24 19.96 -23.59 -18.17
C ALA A 24 18.98 -24.00 -19.29
N THR A 25 19.38 -23.80 -20.55
CA THR A 25 18.81 -24.48 -21.71
C THR A 25 19.95 -25.16 -22.47
N ASN A 26 19.75 -26.46 -22.75
CA ASN A 26 20.65 -27.37 -23.44
C ASN A 26 21.10 -26.84 -24.81
N HIS A 27 22.40 -26.95 -25.10
CA HIS A 27 22.89 -27.74 -26.24
C HIS A 27 24.39 -28.05 -26.07
N GLN A 28 24.75 -29.29 -26.45
CA GLN A 28 26.09 -29.87 -26.44
C GLN A 28 27.02 -29.17 -27.43
N ASP A 29 28.28 -28.94 -27.03
CA ASP A 29 29.44 -29.43 -27.79
C ASP A 29 30.69 -29.44 -26.90
N GLU A 30 31.41 -30.56 -26.94
CA GLU A 30 32.65 -30.81 -26.24
C GLU A 30 33.81 -30.02 -26.87
N SER A 31 34.60 -29.30 -26.06
CA SER A 31 36.02 -29.08 -26.34
C SER A 31 36.78 -28.65 -25.08
N GLU A 32 37.64 -29.57 -24.65
CA GLU A 32 38.86 -29.50 -23.85
C GLU A 32 39.25 -28.24 -23.02
N HIS A 33 39.64 -28.54 -21.78
CA HIS A 33 40.33 -27.70 -20.81
C HIS A 33 41.55 -26.94 -21.38
N VAL A 34 41.52 -25.60 -21.27
CA VAL A 34 42.74 -24.78 -21.22
C VAL A 34 42.72 -23.93 -19.95
N ALA A 35 43.76 -24.13 -19.13
CA ALA A 35 43.97 -23.48 -17.85
C ALA A 35 43.91 -21.94 -17.96
N LYS A 36 43.04 -21.32 -17.16
CA LYS A 36 42.98 -19.85 -17.01
C LYS A 36 44.26 -19.34 -16.35
N LYS A 37 45.04 -18.61 -17.14
CA LYS A 37 46.07 -17.66 -16.70
C LYS A 37 45.44 -16.60 -15.79
N PRO A 38 46.11 -16.13 -14.71
CA PRO A 38 45.55 -15.09 -13.85
C PRO A 38 45.49 -13.79 -14.65
N ARG A 39 44.27 -13.26 -14.86
CA ARG A 39 44.05 -11.98 -15.52
C ARG A 39 44.47 -10.87 -14.56
N GLY A 40 45.68 -10.36 -14.78
CA GLY A 40 46.11 -9.08 -14.24
C GLY A 40 45.21 -7.95 -14.75
N GLU A 41 44.93 -7.01 -13.85
CA GLU A 41 44.92 -5.56 -14.10
C GLU A 41 44.54 -5.12 -15.53
N ASP A 42 43.28 -5.33 -15.91
CA ASP A 42 42.57 -4.40 -16.80
C ASP A 42 41.58 -3.62 -15.92
N ALA A 43 42.09 -2.70 -15.12
CA ALA A 43 41.26 -1.63 -14.58
C ALA A 43 41.14 -0.57 -15.67
N THR A 44 40.23 -0.78 -16.62
CA THR A 44 39.67 0.35 -17.35
C THR A 44 39.11 1.31 -16.30
N THR A 45 39.72 2.49 -16.17
CA THR A 45 39.15 3.62 -15.45
C THR A 45 37.79 3.91 -16.08
N GLN A 46 36.72 3.36 -15.51
CA GLN A 46 35.35 3.66 -15.92
C GLN A 46 35.11 5.15 -15.74
N ASP A 47 34.40 5.74 -16.69
CA ASP A 47 34.04 7.14 -16.65
C ASP A 47 33.14 7.41 -15.43
N PRO A 48 33.35 8.48 -14.62
CA PRO A 48 32.50 8.77 -13.46
C PRO A 48 31.00 8.85 -13.77
N GLU A 49 30.62 9.27 -14.99
CA GLU A 49 29.21 9.29 -15.44
C GLU A 49 28.67 7.89 -15.77
N GLU A 50 29.52 7.00 -16.29
CA GLU A 50 29.17 5.59 -16.50
C GLU A 50 28.92 4.88 -15.16
N ILE A 51 29.72 5.19 -14.14
CA ILE A 51 29.54 4.65 -12.78
C ILE A 51 28.22 5.13 -12.17
N LYS A 52 27.88 6.43 -12.31
CA LYS A 52 26.59 6.97 -11.86
C LYS A 52 25.42 6.26 -12.53
N THR A 53 25.46 6.14 -13.85
CA THR A 53 24.37 5.51 -14.61
C THR A 53 24.19 4.04 -14.20
N GLN A 54 25.29 3.33 -14.00
CA GLN A 54 25.26 1.94 -13.52
C GLN A 54 24.69 1.83 -12.10
N ASP A 55 25.11 2.71 -11.18
CA ASP A 55 24.63 2.76 -9.80
C ASP A 55 23.09 2.94 -9.75
N TRP A 56 22.52 3.75 -10.64
CA TRP A 56 21.06 3.91 -10.76
C TRP A 56 20.39 2.66 -11.32
N GLN A 57 20.91 2.10 -12.41
CA GLN A 57 20.35 0.91 -13.06
C GLN A 57 20.36 -0.30 -12.12
N ASP A 58 21.44 -0.48 -11.34
CA ASP A 58 21.56 -1.56 -10.37
C ASP A 58 20.52 -1.41 -9.24
N LEU A 59 20.27 -0.17 -8.77
CA LEU A 59 19.25 0.10 -7.76
C LEU A 59 17.83 -0.16 -8.29
N ASP A 60 17.54 0.31 -9.50
CA ASP A 60 16.23 0.14 -10.15
C ASP A 60 15.94 -1.35 -10.40
N GLU A 61 16.91 -2.10 -10.94
CA GLU A 61 16.80 -3.55 -11.12
C GLU A 61 16.62 -4.28 -9.78
N LEU A 62 17.37 -3.90 -8.74
CA LEU A 62 17.24 -4.51 -7.42
C LEU A 62 15.84 -4.25 -6.83
N TYR A 63 15.29 -3.06 -7.02
CA TYR A 63 13.95 -2.73 -6.55
C TYR A 63 12.85 -3.44 -7.34
N GLU A 64 12.98 -3.58 -8.66
CA GLU A 64 12.05 -4.39 -9.46
C GLU A 64 12.04 -5.86 -9.00
N ASN A 65 13.20 -6.42 -8.68
CA ASN A 65 13.31 -7.76 -8.09
C ASN A 65 12.65 -7.84 -6.69
N VAL A 66 12.72 -6.78 -5.89
CA VAL A 66 11.97 -6.68 -4.62
C VAL A 66 10.47 -6.80 -4.88
N LEU A 67 9.94 -6.03 -5.85
CA LEU A 67 8.52 -6.02 -6.16
C LEU A 67 8.02 -7.38 -6.67
N ASP A 68 8.80 -8.04 -7.53
CA ASP A 68 8.50 -9.40 -8.00
C ASP A 68 8.48 -10.42 -6.86
N ALA A 69 9.46 -10.34 -5.95
CA ALA A 69 9.50 -11.22 -4.79
C ALA A 69 8.35 -10.95 -3.83
N PHE A 70 8.06 -9.67 -3.54
CA PHE A 70 7.07 -9.24 -2.55
C PHE A 70 5.64 -9.61 -2.97
N TYR A 71 5.29 -9.39 -4.24
CA TYR A 71 3.97 -9.74 -4.78
C TYR A 71 3.91 -11.16 -5.36
N GLY A 72 5.03 -11.88 -5.32
CA GLY A 72 5.14 -13.27 -5.74
C GLY A 72 4.64 -14.27 -4.69
N PRO A 73 4.71 -15.58 -5.00
CA PRO A 73 4.19 -16.63 -4.11
C PRO A 73 5.00 -16.81 -2.81
N ASN A 74 6.24 -16.29 -2.76
CA ASN A 74 7.11 -16.37 -1.59
C ASN A 74 7.55 -14.98 -1.14
N TRP A 75 6.60 -14.20 -0.64
CA TRP A 75 6.79 -12.79 -0.25
C TRP A 75 7.91 -12.56 0.77
N THR A 76 8.19 -13.54 1.66
CA THR A 76 9.29 -13.45 2.63
C THR A 76 10.68 -13.47 1.98
N SER A 77 10.81 -13.96 0.75
CA SER A 77 12.06 -13.86 -0.01
C SER A 77 12.42 -12.43 -0.41
N ALA A 78 11.45 -11.49 -0.34
CA ALA A 78 11.69 -10.07 -0.59
C ALA A 78 12.48 -9.40 0.54
N ILE A 79 12.42 -9.89 1.78
CA ILE A 79 13.05 -9.26 2.94
C ILE A 79 14.55 -8.99 2.73
N PRO A 80 15.40 -9.98 2.38
CA PRO A 80 16.82 -9.72 2.13
C PRO A 80 17.05 -8.76 0.94
N LEU A 81 16.16 -8.75 -0.06
CA LEU A 81 16.25 -7.83 -1.20
C LEU A 81 15.92 -6.40 -0.77
N ILE A 82 14.89 -6.21 0.06
CA ILE A 82 14.49 -4.90 0.60
C ILE A 82 15.61 -4.32 1.46
N ARG A 83 16.20 -5.13 2.35
CA ARG A 83 17.41 -4.75 3.09
C ARG A 83 18.53 -4.34 2.14
N GLY A 84 18.72 -5.07 1.04
CA GLY A 84 19.64 -4.72 -0.04
C GLY A 84 19.36 -3.34 -0.63
N VAL A 85 18.11 -3.02 -0.99
CA VAL A 85 17.70 -1.71 -1.49
C VAL A 85 17.99 -0.62 -0.47
N LEU A 86 17.62 -0.82 0.81
CA LEU A 86 17.87 0.16 1.87
C LEU A 86 19.36 0.44 2.06
N HIS A 87 20.19 -0.61 2.08
CA HIS A 87 21.64 -0.48 2.15
C HIS A 87 22.21 0.27 0.94
N GLU A 88 21.69 -0.01 -0.25
CA GLU A 88 22.16 0.63 -1.48
C GLU A 88 21.74 2.11 -1.54
N CYS A 89 20.50 2.43 -1.15
CA CYS A 89 20.06 3.81 -0.97
C CYS A 89 20.94 4.57 0.04
N ALA A 90 21.26 3.96 1.18
CA ALA A 90 22.14 4.55 2.18
C ALA A 90 23.56 4.77 1.63
N ARG A 91 24.10 3.81 0.86
CA ARG A 91 25.38 3.95 0.17
C ARG A 91 25.35 5.14 -0.78
N LEU A 92 24.33 5.26 -1.64
CA LEU A 92 24.22 6.33 -2.62
C LEU A 92 24.14 7.71 -1.96
N VAL A 93 23.37 7.85 -0.88
CA VAL A 93 23.33 9.11 -0.09
C VAL A 93 24.70 9.46 0.52
N SER A 94 25.51 8.46 0.87
CA SER A 94 26.86 8.70 1.42
C SER A 94 27.91 9.05 0.36
N VAL A 95 27.76 8.52 -0.85
CA VAL A 95 28.71 8.70 -1.96
C VAL A 95 28.41 9.97 -2.73
N TYR A 96 27.13 10.27 -2.94
CA TYR A 96 26.66 11.40 -3.74
C TYR A 96 26.08 12.48 -2.83
N LYS A 97 26.59 13.71 -2.97
CA LYS A 97 26.08 14.88 -2.25
C LYS A 97 24.59 15.12 -2.55
N ASP A 98 24.18 14.86 -3.80
CA ASP A 98 22.80 14.82 -4.24
C ASP A 98 22.60 13.57 -5.12
N PRO A 99 21.95 12.50 -4.62
CA PRO A 99 21.73 11.27 -5.38
C PRO A 99 20.76 11.48 -6.55
N THR A 100 19.98 12.57 -6.57
CA THR A 100 19.02 12.84 -7.65
C THR A 100 19.68 13.29 -8.95
N LEU A 101 20.94 13.74 -8.91
CA LEU A 101 21.75 14.10 -10.09
C LEU A 101 22.19 12.87 -10.90
N ILE A 102 22.10 11.67 -10.35
CA ILE A 102 22.56 10.43 -11.01
C ILE A 102 21.66 10.08 -12.21
N TYR A 103 20.35 10.29 -12.07
CA TYR A 103 19.34 9.83 -13.03
C TYR A 103 18.42 10.96 -13.53
N SER A 104 18.51 12.14 -12.93
CA SER A 104 17.78 13.33 -13.34
C SER A 104 18.77 14.51 -13.35
N PRO A 105 19.69 14.58 -14.33
CA PRO A 105 20.65 15.68 -14.42
C PRO A 105 19.94 17.02 -14.68
N LEU A 106 20.58 18.13 -14.28
CA LEU A 106 20.04 19.47 -14.51
C LEU A 106 19.92 19.75 -16.02
N GLU A 107 18.96 20.59 -16.41
CA GLU A 107 18.63 20.82 -17.83
C GLU A 107 19.80 21.35 -18.67
N GLU A 108 20.80 21.96 -18.04
CA GLU A 108 22.03 22.43 -18.69
C GLU A 108 22.91 21.27 -19.23
N GLU A 109 22.68 20.03 -18.80
CA GLU A 109 23.48 18.84 -19.14
C GLU A 109 22.70 17.78 -19.96
N ALA A 110 21.39 17.95 -20.18
CA ALA A 110 20.54 16.93 -20.79
C ALA A 110 20.25 17.20 -22.29
N SER A 111 20.69 16.30 -23.17
CA SER A 111 20.24 16.28 -24.57
C SER A 111 18.74 15.94 -24.67
N ALA A 112 18.01 16.65 -25.53
CA ALA A 112 16.54 16.82 -25.51
C ALA A 112 15.67 15.59 -25.90
N SER A 113 16.09 14.35 -25.65
CA SER A 113 15.38 13.17 -26.19
C SER A 113 15.17 11.97 -25.26
N VAL A 114 15.50 12.05 -23.96
CA VAL A 114 15.22 10.96 -23.01
C VAL A 114 14.06 11.38 -22.11
N GLU A 115 13.05 10.51 -21.99
CA GLU A 115 11.98 10.62 -20.99
C GLU A 115 12.63 10.80 -19.61
N LYS A 116 12.52 12.00 -19.05
CA LYS A 116 13.30 12.38 -17.86
C LYS A 116 12.70 11.68 -16.64
N THR A 117 13.46 10.78 -16.03
CA THR A 117 13.15 10.24 -14.70
C THR A 117 12.95 11.40 -13.72
N PRO A 118 11.82 11.48 -12.99
CA PRO A 118 11.58 12.55 -12.03
C PRO A 118 12.64 12.55 -10.94
N ALA A 119 13.04 13.72 -10.46
CA ALA A 119 14.03 13.87 -9.39
C ALA A 119 13.61 13.22 -8.05
N SER A 120 12.33 12.86 -7.92
CA SER A 120 11.80 12.09 -6.80
C SER A 120 12.08 10.59 -6.89
N ALA A 121 12.44 10.03 -8.05
CA ALA A 121 12.38 8.58 -8.28
C ALA A 121 13.22 7.76 -7.28
N PHE A 122 14.43 8.22 -6.94
CA PHE A 122 15.23 7.59 -5.88
C PHE A 122 14.51 7.58 -4.54
N PHE A 123 13.89 8.70 -4.17
CA PHE A 123 13.15 8.82 -2.92
C PHE A 123 11.86 8.02 -2.94
N THR A 124 11.22 7.83 -4.10
CA THR A 124 10.09 6.92 -4.27
C THR A 124 10.52 5.47 -3.99
N ILE A 125 11.64 5.01 -4.55
CA ILE A 125 12.21 3.67 -4.27
C ILE A 125 12.52 3.55 -2.78
N TYR A 126 13.21 4.55 -2.23
CA TYR A 126 13.66 4.52 -0.84
C TYR A 126 12.48 4.52 0.15
N ALA A 127 11.47 5.36 -0.08
CA ALA A 127 10.24 5.38 0.71
C ALA A 127 9.47 4.06 0.59
N SER A 128 9.41 3.50 -0.61
CA SER A 128 8.73 2.22 -0.84
C SER A 128 9.40 1.08 -0.10
N ALA A 129 10.74 0.99 -0.12
CA ALA A 129 11.47 -0.02 0.62
C ALA A 129 11.20 0.06 2.14
N TRP A 130 11.17 1.27 2.70
CA TRP A 130 10.80 1.48 4.12
C TRP A 130 9.37 1.03 4.42
N LEU A 131 8.40 1.41 3.57
CA LEU A 131 7.00 1.00 3.76
C LEU A 131 6.81 -0.52 3.61
N LEU A 132 7.58 -1.17 2.72
CA LEU A 132 7.54 -2.62 2.61
C LEU A 132 8.10 -3.28 3.88
N MET A 133 9.18 -2.77 4.48
CA MET A 133 9.68 -3.26 5.78
C MET A 133 8.65 -3.15 6.89
N SER A 134 7.88 -2.05 6.95
CA SER A 134 6.83 -1.89 7.97
C SER A 134 5.76 -2.98 7.89
N THR A 135 5.51 -3.51 6.69
CA THR A 135 4.55 -4.60 6.47
C THR A 135 5.03 -5.90 7.12
N PHE A 136 6.33 -6.21 7.04
CA PHE A 136 6.91 -7.37 7.71
C PHE A 136 6.90 -7.21 9.23
N ALA A 137 7.30 -6.04 9.72
CA ALA A 137 7.30 -5.74 11.15
C ALA A 137 5.91 -5.90 11.78
N ARG A 138 4.86 -5.49 11.05
CA ARG A 138 3.46 -5.64 11.47
C ARG A 138 2.98 -7.10 11.42
N SER A 139 3.42 -7.86 10.42
CA SER A 139 2.92 -9.22 10.18
C SER A 139 3.55 -10.27 11.10
N ASP A 140 4.88 -10.24 11.26
CA ASP A 140 5.62 -11.21 12.07
C ASP A 140 6.98 -10.66 12.50
N LEU A 141 7.11 -10.32 13.78
CA LEU A 141 8.35 -9.78 14.37
C LEU A 141 9.53 -10.76 14.29
N SER A 142 9.30 -12.07 14.13
CA SER A 142 10.38 -13.06 14.00
C SER A 142 11.14 -12.96 12.68
N LEU A 143 10.59 -12.22 11.71
CA LEU A 143 11.23 -11.93 10.43
C LEU A 143 12.31 -10.83 10.54
N LEU A 144 12.32 -10.10 11.65
CA LEU A 144 13.26 -9.03 11.92
C LEU A 144 14.52 -9.55 12.63
N THR A 145 15.64 -8.89 12.35
CA THR A 145 16.91 -9.10 13.05
C THR A 145 16.94 -8.34 14.38
N GLU A 146 17.88 -8.67 15.27
CA GLU A 146 17.95 -8.06 16.62
C GLU A 146 18.17 -6.53 16.59
N ASP A 147 18.85 -6.03 15.56
CA ASP A 147 19.20 -4.61 15.41
C ASP A 147 18.11 -3.79 14.68
N GLU A 148 17.03 -4.43 14.23
CA GLU A 148 15.96 -3.80 13.46
C GLU A 148 14.84 -3.25 14.37
N PRO A 149 14.26 -2.08 14.03
CA PRO A 149 13.10 -1.54 14.75
C PRO A 149 11.97 -2.58 14.86
N LYS A 150 11.37 -2.70 16.03
CA LYS A 150 10.24 -3.61 16.25
C LYS A 150 8.90 -2.94 16.01
N ASP A 151 8.82 -1.63 16.25
CA ASP A 151 7.61 -0.86 15.98
C ASP A 151 7.50 -0.59 14.46
N PRO A 152 6.42 -1.04 13.79
CA PRO A 152 6.17 -0.72 12.39
C PRO A 152 6.19 0.79 12.10
N LEU A 153 5.81 1.63 13.07
CA LEU A 153 5.75 3.07 12.91
C LEU A 153 7.13 3.70 12.61
N GLU A 154 8.22 3.15 13.14
CA GLU A 154 9.58 3.66 12.88
C GLU A 154 9.96 3.55 11.39
N TYR A 155 9.59 2.44 10.75
CA TYR A 155 9.77 2.26 9.31
C TYR A 155 8.87 3.21 8.51
N ILE A 156 7.63 3.42 8.97
CA ILE A 156 6.67 4.30 8.30
C ILE A 156 7.13 5.76 8.37
N LEU A 157 7.63 6.23 9.51
CA LEU A 157 8.21 7.57 9.66
C LEU A 157 9.44 7.75 8.75
N SER A 158 10.26 6.72 8.59
CA SER A 158 11.38 6.72 7.64
C SER A 158 10.91 6.82 6.18
N ALA A 159 9.81 6.14 5.83
CA ALA A 159 9.18 6.28 4.51
C ALA A 159 8.66 7.71 4.27
N LEU A 160 8.00 8.32 5.25
CA LEU A 160 7.46 9.69 5.17
C LEU A 160 8.58 10.73 5.02
N ALA A 161 9.69 10.56 5.76
CA ALA A 161 10.87 11.41 5.64
C ALA A 161 11.53 11.29 4.25
N ALA A 162 11.54 10.09 3.66
CA ALA A 162 12.01 9.91 2.29
C ALA A 162 11.06 10.60 1.28
N CYS A 163 9.74 10.52 1.48
CA CYS A 163 8.76 11.22 0.62
C CYS A 163 8.96 12.74 0.63
N GLU A 164 9.15 13.32 1.82
CA GLU A 164 9.38 14.76 1.99
C GLU A 164 10.65 15.22 1.26
N LYS A 165 11.74 14.44 1.35
CA LYS A 165 12.96 14.72 0.57
C LYS A 165 12.74 14.58 -0.94
N GLY A 166 11.91 13.62 -1.37
CA GLY A 166 11.50 13.48 -2.76
C GLY A 166 10.79 14.72 -3.28
N GLN A 167 9.87 15.29 -2.50
CA GLN A 167 9.17 16.52 -2.86
C GLN A 167 10.11 17.73 -2.88
N GLN A 168 10.99 17.86 -1.89
CA GLN A 168 12.02 18.90 -1.88
C GLN A 168 12.90 18.83 -3.13
N ALA A 169 13.25 17.63 -3.60
CA ALA A 169 14.04 17.44 -4.82
C ALA A 169 13.28 17.90 -6.07
N LEU A 170 11.97 17.63 -6.17
CA LEU A 170 11.13 18.15 -7.25
C LEU A 170 11.06 19.68 -7.21
N ASP A 171 10.83 20.25 -6.03
CA ASP A 171 10.68 21.70 -5.83
C ASP A 171 11.96 22.47 -6.21
N VAL A 172 13.12 22.01 -5.74
CA VAL A 172 14.43 22.62 -6.06
C VAL A 172 14.69 22.64 -7.55
N ARG A 173 14.13 21.67 -8.29
CA ARG A 173 14.31 21.51 -9.73
C ARG A 173 13.15 22.05 -10.55
N ASN A 174 12.16 22.67 -9.92
CA ASN A 174 10.93 23.16 -10.55
C ASN A 174 10.22 22.07 -11.39
N GLN A 175 10.30 20.81 -10.96
CA GLN A 175 9.59 19.70 -11.57
C GLN A 175 8.17 19.61 -11.01
N SER A 176 7.21 19.19 -11.83
CA SER A 176 5.86 18.91 -11.36
C SER A 176 5.86 17.76 -10.36
N LYS A 177 4.85 17.74 -9.48
CA LYS A 177 4.56 16.59 -8.61
C LYS A 177 4.54 15.27 -9.40
N ALA A 178 5.11 14.23 -8.81
CA ALA A 178 5.19 12.90 -9.40
C ALA A 178 4.14 11.99 -8.76
N TRP A 179 3.29 11.38 -9.58
CA TRP A 179 2.13 10.60 -9.09
C TRP A 179 2.54 9.42 -8.21
N ASP A 180 3.69 8.80 -8.51
CA ASP A 180 4.24 7.64 -7.81
C ASP A 180 4.78 8.01 -6.42
N LEU A 181 5.41 9.19 -6.29
CA LEU A 181 5.80 9.77 -5.00
C LEU A 181 4.57 10.08 -4.14
N ASP A 182 3.58 10.78 -4.69
CA ASP A 182 2.33 11.06 -3.98
C ASP A 182 1.61 9.75 -3.61
N PHE A 183 1.65 8.74 -4.47
CA PHE A 183 1.04 7.44 -4.16
C PHE A 183 1.70 6.80 -2.94
N ILE A 184 3.03 6.71 -2.90
CA ILE A 184 3.72 6.10 -1.76
C ILE A 184 3.55 6.94 -0.48
N TRP A 185 3.49 8.27 -0.60
CA TRP A 185 3.27 9.16 0.53
C TRP A 185 1.90 8.96 1.17
N GLY A 186 0.85 8.95 0.35
CA GLY A 186 -0.51 8.67 0.79
C GLY A 186 -0.62 7.31 1.48
N ARG A 187 0.01 6.27 0.90
CA ARG A 187 0.05 4.93 1.49
C ARG A 187 0.75 4.88 2.85
N ALA A 188 1.88 5.57 2.99
CA ALA A 188 2.60 5.65 4.25
C ALA A 188 1.78 6.37 5.33
N LEU A 189 1.02 7.42 4.97
CA LEU A 189 0.13 8.11 5.90
C LEU A 189 -1.05 7.23 6.34
N VAL A 190 -1.65 6.44 5.44
CA VAL A 190 -2.68 5.45 5.82
C VAL A 190 -2.09 4.40 6.78
N ALA A 191 -0.92 3.85 6.46
CA ALA A 191 -0.25 2.87 7.33
C ALA A 191 0.08 3.45 8.70
N ALA A 192 0.45 4.73 8.75
CA ALA A 192 0.68 5.44 9.99
C ALA A 192 -0.63 5.62 10.78
N ALA A 193 -1.71 6.06 10.13
CA ALA A 193 -3.02 6.22 10.76
C ALA A 193 -3.51 4.91 11.41
N HIS A 194 -3.36 3.78 10.73
CA HIS A 194 -3.65 2.46 11.28
C HIS A 194 -2.74 2.14 12.49
N SER A 195 -1.44 2.44 12.43
CA SER A 195 -0.53 2.22 13.57
C SER A 195 -0.86 3.08 14.79
N LEU A 196 -1.43 4.28 14.60
CA LEU A 196 -1.88 5.13 15.70
C LEU A 196 -3.10 4.54 16.42
N SER A 197 -3.96 3.86 15.67
CA SER A 197 -5.15 3.17 16.16
C SER A 197 -4.81 1.95 17.01
N ASP A 198 -3.74 1.24 16.65
CA ASP A 198 -3.25 0.06 17.39
C ASP A 198 -2.58 0.44 18.72
N SER A 199 -2.09 1.69 18.87
CA SER A 199 -1.39 2.13 20.08
C SER A 199 -2.38 2.66 21.13
N GLU A 200 -2.98 1.77 21.92
CA GLU A 200 -3.69 2.14 23.17
C GLU A 200 -2.73 2.58 24.30
N ASP A 201 -1.44 2.28 24.15
CA ASP A 201 -0.43 2.64 25.14
C ASP A 201 -0.02 4.12 25.02
N GLU A 202 -0.11 4.84 26.15
CA GLU A 202 0.61 6.12 26.30
C GLU A 202 2.06 5.92 25.87
N PRO A 203 2.64 6.88 25.11
CA PRO A 203 4.00 6.75 24.62
C PRO A 203 4.93 6.56 25.81
N LEU A 204 5.42 5.33 26.00
CA LEU A 204 6.50 5.03 26.92
C LEU A 204 7.70 5.82 26.41
N THR A 205 7.91 6.95 27.08
CA THR A 205 9.00 7.91 26.90
C THR A 205 10.28 7.25 26.40
N SER A 206 10.48 7.27 25.08
CA SER A 206 11.79 7.19 24.47
C SER A 206 11.87 8.20 23.33
N GLU A 207 12.76 9.17 23.59
CA GLU A 207 13.44 10.06 22.65
C GLU A 207 12.61 11.13 21.90
N ASN A 208 12.96 12.40 22.17
CA ASN A 208 12.31 13.60 21.63
C ASN A 208 12.21 13.63 20.09
N GLU A 209 13.07 12.91 19.36
CA GLU A 209 13.12 12.96 17.89
C GLU A 209 11.97 12.17 17.23
N THR A 210 11.62 10.99 17.75
CA THR A 210 10.52 10.16 17.24
C THR A 210 9.17 10.83 17.51
N THR A 211 8.99 11.41 18.70
CA THR A 211 7.80 12.21 19.05
C THR A 211 7.68 13.45 18.17
N ASN A 212 8.79 14.12 17.86
CA ASN A 212 8.80 15.27 16.95
C ASN A 212 8.45 14.85 15.52
N ALA A 213 8.99 13.73 15.02
CA ALA A 213 8.67 13.21 13.69
C ALA A 213 7.21 12.76 13.57
N ARG A 214 6.68 12.06 14.59
CA ARG A 214 5.27 11.68 14.69
C ARG A 214 4.37 12.91 14.61
N THR A 215 4.66 13.93 15.41
CA THR A 215 3.90 15.19 15.42
C THR A 215 3.97 15.92 14.08
N HIS A 216 5.17 15.97 13.46
CA HIS A 216 5.38 16.63 12.15
C HIS A 216 4.59 15.96 11.02
N PHE A 217 4.63 14.63 10.94
CA PHE A 217 4.05 13.92 9.82
C PHE A 217 2.58 13.54 9.99
N LEU A 218 2.12 13.25 11.20
CA LEU A 218 0.79 12.66 11.41
C LEU A 218 -0.21 13.64 12.00
N GLY A 219 0.26 14.70 12.65
CA GLY A 219 -0.62 15.59 13.40
C GLY A 219 -1.13 14.93 14.69
N PRO A 220 -2.25 15.41 15.26
CA PRO A 220 -2.72 14.99 16.58
C PRO A 220 -3.45 13.64 16.60
N ASP A 221 -4.04 13.19 15.49
CA ASP A 221 -4.92 12.02 15.44
C ASP A 221 -4.92 11.30 14.08
N SER A 222 -5.48 10.09 14.05
CA SER A 222 -5.64 9.27 12.84
C SER A 222 -6.46 9.97 11.76
N SER A 223 -7.43 10.81 12.14
CA SER A 223 -8.25 11.57 11.20
C SER A 223 -7.41 12.58 10.41
N THR A 224 -6.51 13.31 11.08
CA THR A 224 -5.60 14.27 10.43
C THR A 224 -4.65 13.56 9.48
N ALA A 225 -4.12 12.41 9.89
CA ALA A 225 -3.27 11.58 9.04
C ALA A 225 -4.00 11.08 7.80
N LEU A 226 -5.25 10.60 7.94
CA LEU A 226 -6.08 10.16 6.80
C LEU A 226 -6.44 11.32 5.86
N GLY A 227 -6.76 12.50 6.39
CA GLY A 227 -7.04 13.69 5.57
C GLY A 227 -5.86 14.03 4.65
N ARG A 228 -4.65 14.08 5.21
CA ARG A 228 -3.41 14.27 4.44
C ARG A 228 -3.15 13.11 3.48
N ALA A 229 -3.43 11.87 3.89
CA ALA A 229 -3.25 10.70 3.04
C ALA A 229 -4.07 10.84 1.75
N PHE A 230 -5.33 11.22 1.87
CA PHE A 230 -6.22 11.35 0.73
C PHE A 230 -5.90 12.54 -0.19
N GLU A 231 -5.31 13.64 0.32
CA GLU A 231 -4.76 14.70 -0.56
C GLU A 231 -3.74 14.12 -1.56
N HIS A 232 -2.85 13.25 -1.08
CA HIS A 232 -1.84 12.59 -1.89
C HIS A 232 -2.43 11.47 -2.78
N LEU A 233 -3.30 10.61 -2.24
CA LEU A 233 -3.90 9.50 -2.99
C LEU A 233 -4.80 9.98 -4.14
N ASN A 234 -5.59 11.04 -3.90
CA ASN A 234 -6.45 11.64 -4.93
C ASN A 234 -5.61 12.29 -6.04
N PHE A 235 -4.48 12.92 -5.70
CA PHE A 235 -3.54 13.40 -6.71
C PHE A 235 -2.96 12.24 -7.52
N ALA A 236 -2.44 11.21 -6.85
CA ALA A 236 -1.78 10.08 -7.49
C ALA A 236 -2.67 9.33 -8.47
N THR A 237 -3.89 8.99 -8.05
CA THR A 237 -4.87 8.26 -8.88
C THR A 237 -5.32 9.05 -10.10
N LYS A 238 -5.48 10.38 -9.97
CA LYS A 238 -5.85 11.27 -11.08
C LYS A 238 -4.75 11.43 -12.12
N HIS A 239 -3.48 11.41 -11.69
CA HIS A 239 -2.32 11.68 -12.56
C HIS A 239 -1.59 10.42 -13.02
N ARG A 240 -1.93 9.24 -12.47
CA ARG A 240 -1.49 7.96 -13.03
C ARG A 240 -2.01 7.84 -14.46
N SER A 241 -1.13 7.55 -15.41
CA SER A 241 -1.50 7.37 -16.81
C SER A 241 -2.52 6.23 -16.96
N GLN A 242 -3.78 6.58 -17.21
CA GLN A 242 -4.82 5.59 -17.50
C GLN A 242 -4.56 4.98 -18.89
N PRO A 243 -4.85 3.68 -19.09
CA PRO A 243 -4.80 3.10 -20.42
C PRO A 243 -5.81 3.83 -21.31
N THR A 244 -5.32 4.65 -22.24
CA THR A 244 -6.13 5.16 -23.34
C THR A 244 -6.57 3.95 -24.17
N GLY A 245 -7.87 3.66 -24.18
CA GLY A 245 -8.47 2.52 -24.87
C GLY A 245 -8.37 2.55 -26.41
N SER A 246 -7.33 3.15 -26.98
CA SER A 246 -7.11 3.27 -28.42
C SER A 246 -5.86 2.55 -28.94
N GLY A 247 -5.14 1.81 -28.11
CA GLY A 247 -3.99 0.99 -28.52
C GLY A 247 -4.21 -0.46 -28.14
N ASN A 248 -4.53 -1.32 -29.11
CA ASN A 248 -4.73 -2.76 -28.94
C ASN A 248 -3.44 -3.55 -28.61
N GLU A 249 -2.44 -2.91 -28.04
CA GLU A 249 -1.20 -3.54 -27.58
C GLU A 249 -1.00 -3.20 -26.11
N ILE A 250 -1.67 -3.98 -25.24
CA ILE A 250 -1.19 -4.12 -23.86
C ILE A 250 0.17 -4.82 -24.00
N THR A 251 1.26 -4.09 -23.78
CA THR A 251 2.59 -4.69 -23.76
C THR A 251 2.71 -5.64 -22.56
N ASP A 252 3.39 -6.77 -22.73
CA ASP A 252 3.61 -7.78 -21.67
C ASP A 252 4.20 -7.18 -20.38
N GLU A 253 4.88 -6.02 -20.47
CA GLU A 253 5.47 -5.30 -19.33
C GLU A 253 4.48 -4.43 -18.53
N LYS A 254 3.33 -4.05 -19.11
CA LYS A 254 2.37 -3.14 -18.45
C LYS A 254 1.45 -3.88 -17.46
N GLN A 255 1.12 -5.13 -17.77
CA GLN A 255 0.25 -5.96 -16.94
C GLN A 255 0.81 -6.18 -15.52
N PRO A 256 2.09 -6.55 -15.31
CA PRO A 256 2.66 -6.68 -13.97
C PRO A 256 2.58 -5.39 -13.16
N LYS A 257 2.78 -4.22 -13.79
CA LYS A 257 2.72 -2.92 -13.11
C LYS A 257 1.30 -2.56 -12.68
N ASP A 258 0.30 -2.85 -13.51
CA ASP A 258 -1.11 -2.68 -13.16
C ASP A 258 -1.51 -3.63 -12.01
N GLU A 259 -1.07 -4.89 -12.04
CA GLU A 259 -1.33 -5.82 -10.95
C GLU A 259 -0.72 -5.39 -9.61
N ARG A 260 0.55 -4.96 -9.61
CA ARG A 260 1.23 -4.45 -8.40
C ARG A 260 0.54 -3.18 -7.87
N PHE A 261 0.09 -2.31 -8.76
CA PHE A 261 -0.68 -1.12 -8.40
C PHE A 261 -2.01 -1.50 -7.72
N VAL A 262 -2.76 -2.45 -8.27
CA VAL A 262 -4.01 -2.92 -7.66
C VAL A 262 -3.77 -3.59 -6.30
N ARG A 263 -2.71 -4.39 -6.15
CA ARG A 263 -2.33 -4.94 -4.84
C ARG A 263 -2.01 -3.85 -3.82
N ALA A 264 -1.32 -2.80 -4.26
CA ALA A 264 -1.06 -1.64 -3.41
C ALA A 264 -2.35 -0.89 -3.05
N LEU A 265 -3.31 -0.72 -3.97
CA LEU A 265 -4.62 -0.14 -3.68
C LEU A 265 -5.37 -0.97 -2.64
N LEU A 266 -5.45 -2.29 -2.82
CA LEU A 266 -6.10 -3.21 -1.88
C LEU A 266 -5.55 -3.07 -0.46
N ALA A 267 -4.23 -3.14 -0.30
CA ALA A 267 -3.58 -2.97 1.00
C ALA A 267 -3.84 -1.59 1.61
N THR A 268 -3.93 -0.55 0.77
CA THR A 268 -4.23 0.82 1.22
C THR A 268 -5.66 0.94 1.70
N THR A 269 -6.63 0.43 0.94
CA THR A 269 -8.05 0.44 1.32
C THR A 269 -8.29 -0.35 2.60
N GLN A 270 -7.63 -1.51 2.77
CA GLN A 270 -7.67 -2.25 4.03
C GLN A 270 -7.10 -1.45 5.21
N GLY A 271 -6.01 -0.70 4.99
CA GLY A 271 -5.47 0.21 6.00
C GLY A 271 -6.42 1.35 6.36
N VAL A 272 -7.19 1.87 5.39
CA VAL A 272 -8.22 2.88 5.65
C VAL A 272 -9.38 2.29 6.44
N LEU A 273 -9.86 1.08 6.09
CA LEU A 273 -10.91 0.39 6.85
C LEU A 273 -10.53 0.24 8.32
N ALA A 274 -9.36 -0.32 8.60
CA ALA A 274 -8.86 -0.50 9.97
C ALA A 274 -8.68 0.84 10.72
N ALA A 275 -8.14 1.86 10.05
CA ALA A 275 -8.01 3.18 10.65
C ALA A 275 -9.38 3.84 10.92
N SER A 276 -10.35 3.65 10.03
CA SER A 276 -11.71 4.20 10.16
C SER A 276 -12.52 3.54 11.28
N GLU A 277 -12.33 2.25 11.55
CA GLU A 277 -12.97 1.55 12.69
C GLU A 277 -12.57 2.16 14.04
N SER A 278 -11.33 2.65 14.15
CA SER A 278 -10.83 3.27 15.38
C SER A 278 -11.26 4.73 15.56
N LEU A 279 -11.74 5.37 14.49
CA LEU A 279 -12.32 6.70 14.59
C LEU A 279 -13.69 6.52 15.25
N GLN A 280 -13.92 7.17 16.40
CA GLN A 280 -15.26 7.28 16.99
C GLN A 280 -16.28 7.64 15.90
N SER A 281 -17.52 7.17 16.05
CA SER A 281 -18.68 7.22 15.11
C SER A 281 -19.11 8.63 14.65
N GLY A 282 -18.16 9.49 14.28
CA GLY A 282 -18.36 10.82 13.74
C GLY A 282 -18.28 10.87 12.22
N ASP A 283 -18.69 12.00 11.65
CA ASP A 283 -18.74 12.26 10.19
C ASP A 283 -17.41 12.06 9.45
N SER A 284 -16.27 12.09 10.17
CA SER A 284 -14.96 11.86 9.57
C SER A 284 -14.76 10.42 9.09
N SER A 285 -15.29 9.41 9.79
CA SER A 285 -15.06 8.01 9.43
C SER A 285 -15.73 7.66 8.10
N VAL A 286 -17.03 8.00 7.96
CA VAL A 286 -17.79 7.77 6.72
C VAL A 286 -17.18 8.50 5.54
N ARG A 287 -16.73 9.76 5.72
CA ARG A 287 -16.05 10.50 4.65
C ARG A 287 -14.84 9.74 4.10
N TYR A 288 -13.98 9.21 4.97
CA TYR A 288 -12.79 8.48 4.52
C TYR A 288 -13.13 7.13 3.88
N LEU A 289 -14.18 6.47 4.34
CA LEU A 289 -14.69 5.26 3.68
C LEU A 289 -15.20 5.58 2.27
N GLU A 290 -15.92 6.68 2.07
CA GLU A 290 -16.37 7.12 0.74
C GLU A 290 -15.22 7.50 -0.20
N GLU A 291 -14.17 8.14 0.33
CA GLU A 291 -12.95 8.41 -0.45
C GLU A 291 -12.22 7.10 -0.80
N SER A 292 -12.17 6.14 0.12
CA SER A 292 -11.57 4.81 -0.10
C SER A 292 -12.31 4.00 -1.18
N ARG A 293 -13.64 4.15 -1.25
CA ARG A 293 -14.49 3.63 -2.33
C ARG A 293 -14.07 4.17 -3.68
N GLY A 294 -13.82 5.49 -3.78
CA GLY A 294 -13.29 6.13 -4.99
C GLY A 294 -11.91 5.60 -5.39
N LEU A 295 -11.04 5.41 -4.40
CA LEU A 295 -9.69 4.89 -4.56
C LEU A 295 -9.69 3.48 -5.17
N ILE A 296 -10.43 2.54 -4.59
CA ILE A 296 -10.43 1.15 -5.07
C ILE A 296 -11.16 0.98 -6.42
N ARG A 297 -12.15 1.83 -6.71
CA ARG A 297 -12.83 1.86 -8.03
C ARG A 297 -11.89 2.22 -9.18
N CYS A 298 -10.72 2.79 -8.90
CA CYS A 298 -9.67 3.00 -9.91
C CYS A 298 -9.15 1.69 -10.52
N ALA A 299 -9.35 0.54 -9.85
CA ALA A 299 -9.00 -0.77 -10.39
C ALA A 299 -9.93 -1.25 -11.51
N GLY A 300 -11.17 -0.74 -11.59
CA GLY A 300 -12.22 -1.24 -12.49
C GLY A 300 -11.96 -1.10 -14.00
N GLY A 301 -10.94 -0.35 -14.39
CA GLY A 301 -10.50 -0.20 -15.79
C GLY A 301 -9.22 -0.95 -16.16
N LEU A 302 -8.64 -1.70 -15.23
CA LEU A 302 -7.36 -2.38 -15.43
C LEU A 302 -7.56 -3.86 -15.77
N SER A 303 -6.74 -4.38 -16.67
CA SER A 303 -6.71 -5.81 -16.98
C SER A 303 -5.91 -6.53 -15.90
N ILE A 304 -6.62 -7.15 -14.95
CA ILE A 304 -6.03 -7.86 -13.82
C ILE A 304 -6.51 -9.33 -13.77
N PRO A 305 -5.70 -10.26 -13.22
CA PRO A 305 -6.11 -11.64 -13.01
C PRO A 305 -7.37 -11.76 -12.15
N LEU A 306 -8.16 -12.81 -12.40
CA LEU A 306 -9.40 -13.10 -11.67
C LEU A 306 -9.24 -13.08 -10.15
N GLU A 307 -8.10 -13.55 -9.63
CA GLU A 307 -7.80 -13.50 -8.19
C GLU A 307 -7.83 -12.07 -7.63
N LEU A 308 -7.25 -11.11 -8.35
CA LEU A 308 -7.28 -9.70 -7.95
C LEU A 308 -8.66 -9.08 -8.19
N GLN A 309 -9.39 -9.49 -9.22
CA GLN A 309 -10.77 -9.03 -9.43
C GLN A 309 -11.65 -9.41 -8.23
N ILE A 310 -11.55 -10.67 -7.79
CA ILE A 310 -12.24 -11.18 -6.61
C ILE A 310 -11.89 -10.36 -5.37
N GLN A 311 -10.60 -10.09 -5.12
CA GLN A 311 -10.17 -9.28 -3.97
C GLN A 311 -10.68 -7.84 -4.05
N VAL A 312 -10.67 -7.22 -5.23
CA VAL A 312 -11.24 -5.88 -5.45
C VAL A 312 -12.73 -5.85 -5.16
N THR A 313 -13.50 -6.83 -5.65
CA THR A 313 -14.94 -6.92 -5.38
C THR A 313 -15.22 -7.17 -3.90
N LEU A 314 -14.42 -8.02 -3.24
CA LEU A 314 -14.54 -8.28 -1.80
C LEU A 314 -14.32 -7.01 -0.98
N VAL A 315 -13.21 -6.31 -1.22
CA VAL A 315 -12.89 -5.07 -0.50
C VAL A 315 -13.90 -3.96 -0.81
N LEU A 316 -14.42 -3.88 -2.03
CA LEU A 316 -15.56 -3.01 -2.33
C LEU A 316 -16.78 -3.34 -1.47
N GLY A 317 -17.14 -4.62 -1.36
CA GLY A 317 -18.21 -5.05 -0.46
C GLY A 317 -17.98 -4.66 1.00
N GLN A 318 -16.76 -4.81 1.50
CA GLN A 318 -16.37 -4.40 2.85
C GLN A 318 -16.50 -2.88 3.06
N VAL A 319 -16.06 -2.08 2.09
CA VAL A 319 -16.19 -0.61 2.17
C VAL A 319 -17.65 -0.17 2.15
N GLU A 320 -18.49 -0.73 1.26
CA GLU A 320 -19.91 -0.37 1.22
C GLU A 320 -20.66 -0.84 2.48
N LEU A 321 -20.29 -1.99 3.05
CA LEU A 321 -20.80 -2.47 4.34
C LEU A 321 -20.44 -1.48 5.46
N ALA A 322 -19.16 -1.11 5.57
CA ALA A 322 -18.69 -0.18 6.59
C ALA A 322 -19.37 1.20 6.48
N ILE A 323 -19.59 1.72 5.26
CA ILE A 323 -20.34 2.97 5.03
C ILE A 323 -21.78 2.79 5.51
N GLY A 324 -22.43 1.70 5.10
CA GLY A 324 -23.82 1.39 5.43
C GLY A 324 -24.05 1.27 6.94
N SER A 325 -23.26 0.42 7.61
CA SER A 325 -23.33 0.19 9.06
C SER A 325 -23.02 1.46 9.85
N ALA A 326 -21.96 2.21 9.53
CA ALA A 326 -21.63 3.43 10.24
C ALA A 326 -22.69 4.55 10.08
N ILE A 327 -23.43 4.59 8.97
CA ILE A 327 -24.58 5.50 8.86
C ILE A 327 -25.78 4.97 9.62
N ALA A 328 -26.04 3.65 9.60
CA ALA A 328 -27.14 3.02 10.32
C ALA A 328 -27.02 3.24 11.83
N GLU A 329 -25.85 2.96 12.41
CA GLU A 329 -25.55 3.18 13.84
C GLU A 329 -25.82 4.63 14.24
N ARG A 330 -25.42 5.59 13.41
CA ARG A 330 -25.65 7.02 13.69
C ARG A 330 -27.13 7.40 13.65
N LEU A 331 -27.91 6.80 12.75
CA LEU A 331 -29.36 7.03 12.72
C LEU A 331 -30.05 6.49 13.97
N GLU A 332 -29.53 5.40 14.55
CA GLU A 332 -29.99 4.84 15.82
C GLU A 332 -29.59 5.77 16.98
N ASP A 333 -28.31 6.18 17.07
CA ASP A 333 -27.79 7.10 18.08
C ASP A 333 -28.51 8.46 18.08
N ASP A 334 -28.76 9.03 16.89
CA ASP A 334 -29.45 10.30 16.73
C ASP A 334 -30.89 10.22 17.23
N SER A 335 -31.57 9.08 17.00
CA SER A 335 -32.95 8.85 17.44
C SER A 335 -33.10 8.76 18.96
N ASP A 336 -32.03 8.37 19.65
CA ASP A 336 -31.94 8.31 21.11
C ASP A 336 -31.47 9.65 21.73
N SER A 337 -31.03 10.61 20.93
CA SER A 337 -30.50 11.90 21.38
C SER A 337 -31.56 13.01 21.44
N GLU A 338 -31.41 13.96 22.37
CA GLU A 338 -32.30 15.14 22.44
C GLU A 338 -31.99 16.21 21.36
N GLU A 339 -30.90 16.07 20.61
CA GLU A 339 -30.51 16.97 19.52
C GLU A 339 -31.04 16.46 18.17
N ALA A 340 -32.31 16.77 17.89
CA ALA A 340 -32.93 16.38 16.62
C ALA A 340 -32.20 16.97 15.40
N LYS A 341 -31.62 16.10 14.56
CA LYS A 341 -31.23 16.47 13.19
C LYS A 341 -32.47 16.78 12.37
N SER A 342 -32.30 17.46 11.23
CA SER A 342 -33.47 17.74 10.39
C SER A 342 -33.98 16.45 9.76
N GLU A 343 -35.31 16.29 9.68
CA GLU A 343 -35.96 15.12 9.02
C GLU A 343 -35.41 14.86 7.60
N LYS A 344 -34.96 15.93 6.94
CA LYS A 344 -34.35 15.87 5.62
C LYS A 344 -32.98 15.18 5.64
N ASP A 345 -32.13 15.51 6.61
CA ASP A 345 -30.78 14.94 6.73
C ASP A 345 -30.85 13.46 7.13
N GLU A 346 -31.78 13.09 8.00
CA GLU A 346 -32.03 11.68 8.37
C GLU A 346 -32.50 10.85 7.17
N SER A 347 -33.43 11.38 6.37
CA SER A 347 -33.90 10.72 5.16
C SER A 347 -32.77 10.53 4.14
N GLU A 348 -31.93 11.55 3.92
CA GLU A 348 -30.79 11.47 3.00
C GLU A 348 -29.74 10.46 3.49
N ASN A 349 -29.40 10.47 4.77
CA ASN A 349 -28.49 9.49 5.38
C ASN A 349 -29.03 8.06 5.26
N ARG A 350 -30.34 7.86 5.54
CA ARG A 350 -30.99 6.55 5.40
C ARG A 350 -30.93 6.04 3.95
N GLU A 351 -31.17 6.89 2.97
CA GLU A 351 -31.05 6.52 1.55
C GLU A 351 -29.63 6.10 1.18
N VAL A 352 -28.61 6.82 1.67
CA VAL A 352 -27.19 6.49 1.44
C VAL A 352 -26.83 5.15 2.10
N ALA A 353 -27.28 4.91 3.33
CA ALA A 353 -27.05 3.65 4.04
C ALA A 353 -27.68 2.46 3.31
N ILE A 354 -28.96 2.56 2.94
CA ILE A 354 -29.68 1.53 2.18
C ILE A 354 -28.97 1.22 0.86
N LYS A 355 -28.55 2.27 0.13
CA LYS A 355 -27.84 2.09 -1.13
C LYS A 355 -26.51 1.35 -0.94
N SER A 356 -25.72 1.76 0.06
CA SER A 356 -24.41 1.17 0.33
C SER A 356 -24.56 -0.30 0.75
N LEU A 357 -25.50 -0.63 1.64
CA LEU A 357 -25.77 -2.01 2.05
C LEU A 357 -26.24 -2.90 0.88
N LYS A 358 -27.05 -2.37 -0.04
CA LYS A 358 -27.43 -3.08 -1.27
C LYS A 358 -26.23 -3.34 -2.19
N GLU A 359 -25.34 -2.36 -2.33
CA GLU A 359 -24.08 -2.53 -3.09
C GLU A 359 -23.15 -3.55 -2.40
N ALA A 360 -23.09 -3.57 -1.06
CA ALA A 360 -22.33 -4.55 -0.29
C ALA A 360 -22.81 -5.98 -0.56
N ILE A 361 -24.11 -6.23 -0.42
CA ILE A 361 -24.74 -7.54 -0.69
C ILE A 361 -24.45 -7.99 -2.13
N ALA A 362 -24.64 -7.09 -3.12
CA ALA A 362 -24.37 -7.40 -4.52
C ALA A 362 -22.90 -7.76 -4.78
N ASN A 363 -21.96 -7.07 -4.14
CA ASN A 363 -20.53 -7.39 -4.24
C ASN A 363 -20.22 -8.75 -3.60
N PHE A 364 -20.76 -9.05 -2.42
CA PHE A 364 -20.56 -10.36 -1.77
C PHE A 364 -21.14 -11.51 -2.60
N ASP A 365 -22.30 -11.31 -3.22
CA ASP A 365 -22.90 -12.27 -4.16
C ASP A 365 -22.02 -12.48 -5.39
N ALA A 366 -21.51 -11.40 -6.00
CA ALA A 366 -20.60 -11.49 -7.12
C ALA A 366 -19.30 -12.24 -6.74
N VAL A 367 -18.75 -12.02 -5.54
CA VAL A 367 -17.61 -12.78 -5.05
C VAL A 367 -17.94 -14.27 -4.97
N ARG A 368 -19.09 -14.65 -4.38
CA ARG A 368 -19.54 -16.06 -4.30
C ARG A 368 -19.65 -16.70 -5.68
N GLU A 369 -20.27 -16.00 -6.63
CA GLU A 369 -20.40 -16.48 -8.02
C GLU A 369 -19.03 -16.75 -8.64
N LEU A 370 -18.11 -15.78 -8.56
CA LEU A 370 -16.75 -15.91 -9.09
C LEU A 370 -15.96 -17.07 -8.47
N TYR A 371 -16.19 -17.40 -7.20
CA TYR A 371 -15.59 -18.58 -6.55
C TYR A 371 -16.24 -19.90 -6.99
N THR A 372 -17.57 -19.94 -7.14
CA THR A 372 -18.27 -21.17 -7.54
C THR A 372 -17.91 -21.63 -8.95
N GLU A 373 -17.56 -20.70 -9.85
CA GLU A 373 -17.14 -21.01 -11.22
C GLU A 373 -15.75 -21.68 -11.31
N LYS A 374 -14.91 -21.63 -10.26
CA LYS A 374 -13.57 -22.25 -10.26
C LYS A 374 -13.18 -22.89 -8.91
N PRO A 375 -13.60 -24.14 -8.65
CA PRO A 375 -13.37 -24.85 -7.37
C PRO A 375 -11.92 -25.29 -7.10
N ASP A 376 -10.96 -24.99 -7.98
CA ASP A 376 -9.60 -25.55 -7.95
C ASP A 376 -8.61 -24.81 -7.02
N ARG A 377 -9.10 -23.81 -6.27
CA ARG A 377 -8.35 -23.12 -5.21
C ARG A 377 -9.10 -23.29 -3.90
N LYS A 378 -8.40 -23.18 -2.76
CA LYS A 378 -8.89 -23.31 -1.37
C LYS A 378 -10.10 -22.40 -1.04
N GLY A 379 -11.25 -22.61 -1.69
CA GLY A 379 -12.44 -21.74 -1.63
C GLY A 379 -13.24 -21.86 -0.34
N ILE A 380 -12.80 -22.69 0.60
CA ILE A 380 -13.44 -22.85 1.91
C ILE A 380 -13.22 -21.59 2.77
N SER A 381 -12.03 -20.96 2.72
CA SER A 381 -11.71 -19.78 3.55
C SER A 381 -12.60 -18.58 3.24
N VAL A 382 -12.82 -18.28 1.96
CA VAL A 382 -13.47 -17.03 1.56
C VAL A 382 -14.99 -17.10 1.70
N ALA A 383 -15.60 -18.27 1.50
CA ALA A 383 -17.02 -18.45 1.76
C ALA A 383 -17.35 -18.37 3.26
N GLU A 384 -16.46 -18.86 4.13
CA GLU A 384 -16.59 -18.74 5.59
C GLU A 384 -16.42 -17.30 6.07
N GLU A 385 -15.47 -16.55 5.50
CA GLU A 385 -15.25 -15.12 5.81
C GLU A 385 -16.40 -14.22 5.31
N LEU A 386 -16.99 -14.52 4.14
CA LEU A 386 -18.09 -13.72 3.57
C LEU A 386 -19.39 -13.81 4.35
N LYS A 387 -19.65 -14.97 4.95
CA LYS A 387 -20.92 -15.26 5.60
C LYS A 387 -21.30 -14.25 6.70
N PRO A 388 -20.45 -13.96 7.70
CA PRO A 388 -20.79 -12.97 8.72
C PRO A 388 -21.02 -11.57 8.14
N MET A 389 -20.21 -11.14 7.17
CA MET A 389 -20.38 -9.83 6.52
C MET A 389 -21.70 -9.73 5.74
N LEU A 390 -22.09 -10.82 5.06
CA LEU A 390 -23.38 -10.88 4.37
C LEU A 390 -24.55 -10.88 5.36
N GLN A 391 -24.42 -11.60 6.47
CA GLN A 391 -25.43 -11.59 7.55
C GLN A 391 -25.61 -10.19 8.13
N GLU A 392 -24.51 -9.51 8.46
CA GLU A 392 -24.52 -8.11 8.93
C GLU A 392 -25.20 -7.20 7.91
N ALA A 393 -24.77 -7.24 6.65
CA ALA A 393 -25.36 -6.40 5.60
C ALA A 393 -26.87 -6.60 5.45
N LEU A 394 -27.35 -7.85 5.57
CA LEU A 394 -28.76 -8.20 5.44
C LEU A 394 -29.59 -7.72 6.63
N VAL A 395 -29.12 -7.95 7.86
CA VAL A 395 -29.86 -7.55 9.06
C VAL A 395 -29.90 -6.03 9.19
N THR A 396 -28.78 -5.35 8.99
CA THR A 396 -28.70 -3.87 9.02
C THR A 396 -29.54 -3.24 7.90
N LEU A 397 -29.62 -3.85 6.72
CA LEU A 397 -30.51 -3.37 5.68
C LEU A 397 -31.98 -3.57 6.06
N ALA A 398 -32.32 -4.71 6.66
CA ALA A 398 -33.68 -5.01 7.09
C ALA A 398 -34.18 -4.02 8.16
N THR A 399 -33.33 -3.61 9.11
CA THR A 399 -33.70 -2.63 10.15
C THR A 399 -33.95 -1.23 9.57
N LEU A 400 -33.24 -0.85 8.50
CA LEU A 400 -33.40 0.47 7.87
C LEU A 400 -34.60 0.57 6.92
N LEU A 401 -35.04 -0.55 6.34
CA LEU A 401 -36.15 -0.60 5.39
C LEU A 401 -37.50 -0.42 6.10
N PRO A 402 -38.48 0.22 5.43
CA PRO A 402 -39.85 0.27 5.96
C PRO A 402 -40.48 -1.12 5.98
N GLU A 403 -41.44 -1.32 6.88
CA GLU A 403 -42.22 -2.56 6.96
C GLU A 403 -42.82 -2.92 5.60
N GLY A 404 -42.59 -4.17 5.18
CA GLY A 404 -43.10 -4.66 3.92
C GLY A 404 -42.30 -5.82 3.32
N PRO A 405 -42.63 -6.21 2.08
CA PRO A 405 -42.08 -7.42 1.46
C PRO A 405 -40.57 -7.37 1.24
N GLU A 406 -39.99 -6.17 1.06
CA GLU A 406 -38.55 -6.03 0.88
C GLU A 406 -37.79 -6.30 2.19
N GLN A 407 -38.27 -5.76 3.32
CA GLN A 407 -37.73 -6.04 4.65
C GLN A 407 -37.86 -7.53 5.00
N GLU A 408 -39.05 -8.11 4.83
CA GLU A 408 -39.29 -9.54 5.09
C GLU A 408 -38.36 -10.43 4.24
N SER A 409 -38.09 -10.04 2.99
CA SER A 409 -37.16 -10.75 2.12
C SER A 409 -35.72 -10.69 2.64
N MET A 410 -35.29 -9.57 3.24
CA MET A 410 -33.95 -9.46 3.82
C MET A 410 -33.81 -10.33 5.07
N TYR A 411 -34.79 -10.31 5.99
CA TYR A 411 -34.79 -11.19 7.17
C TYR A 411 -34.86 -12.68 6.80
N SER A 412 -35.69 -13.04 5.81
CA SER A 412 -35.77 -14.42 5.31
C SER A 412 -34.42 -14.89 4.76
N ARG A 413 -33.72 -14.00 4.04
CA ARG A 413 -32.39 -14.30 3.50
C ARG A 413 -31.34 -14.38 4.61
N TYR A 414 -31.38 -13.47 5.59
CA TYR A 414 -30.52 -13.51 6.77
C TYR A 414 -30.63 -14.86 7.52
N GLN A 415 -31.85 -15.34 7.75
CA GLN A 415 -32.12 -16.66 8.34
C GLN A 415 -31.62 -17.81 7.46
N ALA A 416 -31.78 -17.72 6.13
CA ALA A 416 -31.27 -18.72 5.20
C ALA A 416 -29.73 -18.79 5.19
N GLU A 417 -29.07 -17.65 5.42
CA GLU A 417 -27.63 -17.58 5.68
C GLU A 417 -27.29 -18.01 7.11
N GLY A 418 -28.24 -18.49 7.92
CA GLY A 418 -28.00 -19.00 9.27
C GLY A 418 -27.86 -17.93 10.35
N GLY A 419 -28.35 -16.72 10.09
CA GLY A 419 -28.54 -15.70 11.11
C GLY A 419 -29.65 -16.10 12.09
N VAL A 420 -29.55 -15.62 13.33
CA VAL A 420 -30.52 -15.88 14.41
C VAL A 420 -31.14 -14.54 14.78
N LEU A 421 -32.46 -14.43 14.65
CA LEU A 421 -33.18 -13.30 15.23
C LEU A 421 -33.37 -13.64 16.71
N ASP A 422 -32.96 -12.75 17.61
CA ASP A 422 -33.31 -12.90 19.02
C ASP A 422 -34.82 -12.74 19.13
N ASP A 423 -35.50 -13.85 19.41
CA ASP A 423 -36.93 -13.84 19.75
C ASP A 423 -37.08 -13.18 21.12
N GLU A 424 -37.05 -11.85 21.17
CA GLU A 424 -37.59 -11.09 22.31
C GLU A 424 -39.11 -11.27 22.32
N ASP A 425 -39.60 -12.44 22.73
CA ASP A 425 -40.96 -12.68 23.28
C ASP A 425 -41.19 -14.18 23.59
N GLU A 426 -40.43 -14.74 24.53
CA GLU A 426 -40.92 -15.86 25.36
C GLU A 426 -40.74 -15.52 26.85
N VAL A 427 -41.49 -14.52 27.31
CA VAL A 427 -41.81 -14.38 28.73
C VAL A 427 -43.27 -14.82 28.92
N GLU A 428 -43.47 -16.10 29.23
CA GLU A 428 -44.74 -16.67 29.70
C GLU A 428 -45.21 -16.05 31.03
#